data_AF-A0A1V5HUV7-F1
#
_entry.id   AF-A0A1V5HUV7-F1
#
_cell.length_a   1.000
_cell.length_b   1.000
_cell.length_c   1.000
_cell.angle_alpha   90.00
_cell.angle_beta   90.00
_cell.angle_gamma   90.00
#
_symmetry.space_group_name_H-M   'P 1'
#
loop_
_entity.id
_entity.type
_entity.pdbx_description
1 polymer ?
#
loop_
_entity_poly.entity_id
_entity_poly.type
_entity_poly.pdbx_seq_one_letter_code
_entity_poly.pdbx_strand_id
1 'polypeptide(L)'
;MPSEEDFPVASETPHEGAWGIPTESTMDSLPLRMSDGQLQSMVLAVWREFMLHDEVLAAASFLRNAPYRVRHSAAVETALRMTVSTMDWMSTPMGSDSINTPSDPNGAYVTKEVADPLPQPLTGQVAGRYDWILSRLAPGASLVDFGCIDGTMTNRWALAGFKVTGVDMSLSSVRIAESKASEFKTGARHVCSFFRDAPSLLPRHSFDFVTCADTYEHMIDPVPDLLSPAKELLGSGRILLVTPHGSWFRGIFVPWGHPWMWYKEGHSWLAPRPRGHLVAPSVWSVAAHLREAGFWVKDCEVVLQTGGDVPGQGNVCAEAAASPPPVWPGRSFAFLDSAPGTPTESLARELASMGHTVRLYRPCPGHSEMIRDHVDYLDSSKGHLIRCDVLVTSEGVPSGSLARHASSPAPASQLLRLAAT
;
A
#
# COMPACT_ATOMS: atom_id res chain seq x y z
N MET A 1 0.55 -39.52 -17.48
CA MET A 1 -0.19 -38.60 -16.59
C MET A 1 0.27 -38.92 -15.19
N PRO A 2 0.86 -37.99 -14.44
CA PRO A 2 1.15 -38.24 -13.02
C PRO A 2 -0.17 -38.47 -12.26
N SER A 3 -0.12 -39.34 -11.25
CA SER A 3 -1.25 -39.75 -10.39
C SER A 3 -1.34 -38.86 -9.15
N GLU A 4 -2.48 -38.89 -8.43
CA GLU A 4 -2.67 -38.11 -7.19
C GLU A 4 -1.61 -38.39 -6.11
N GLU A 5 -0.95 -39.55 -6.14
CA GLU A 5 0.14 -39.89 -5.22
C GLU A 5 1.46 -39.16 -5.54
N ASP A 6 1.59 -38.55 -6.72
CA ASP A 6 2.78 -37.79 -7.13
C ASP A 6 2.84 -36.37 -6.54
N PHE A 7 1.79 -35.93 -5.82
CA PHE A 7 1.71 -34.60 -5.19
C PHE A 7 1.45 -34.72 -3.67
N PRO A 8 2.48 -34.58 -2.80
CA PRO A 8 2.29 -34.65 -1.36
C PRO A 8 1.51 -33.43 -0.83
N VAL A 9 0.50 -33.70 0.01
CA VAL A 9 -0.29 -32.69 0.71
C VAL A 9 0.44 -32.24 1.98
N ALA A 10 0.74 -30.95 2.11
CA ALA A 10 1.43 -30.39 3.26
C ALA A 10 0.47 -30.17 4.44
N SER A 11 0.80 -30.72 5.62
CA SER A 11 -0.03 -30.64 6.82
C SER A 11 0.43 -29.61 7.87
N GLU A 12 1.62 -29.02 7.72
CA GLU A 12 2.18 -28.04 8.70
C GLU A 12 2.94 -26.89 8.04
N THR A 13 2.93 -25.72 8.70
CA THR A 13 3.46 -24.42 8.25
C THR A 13 5.00 -24.42 8.16
N PRO A 14 5.65 -23.59 7.29
CA PRO A 14 7.10 -23.72 7.05
C PRO A 14 7.96 -23.39 8.28
N HIS A 15 8.91 -24.28 8.55
CA HIS A 15 9.85 -24.29 9.68
C HIS A 15 10.97 -23.24 9.54
N GLU A 16 11.42 -22.66 10.66
CA GLU A 16 12.49 -21.64 10.77
C GLU A 16 13.84 -22.03 10.14
N GLY A 17 14.10 -23.33 10.02
CA GLY A 17 15.33 -23.89 9.43
C GLY A 17 15.47 -23.72 7.91
N ALA A 18 14.40 -23.38 7.18
CA ALA A 18 14.48 -23.18 5.73
C ALA A 18 15.31 -21.93 5.31
N TRP A 19 15.67 -21.07 6.27
CA TRP A 19 16.31 -19.77 6.03
C TRP A 19 17.67 -19.59 6.74
N GLY A 20 18.16 -20.62 7.46
CA GLY A 20 19.45 -20.59 8.19
C GLY A 20 20.65 -21.11 7.39
N ILE A 21 21.88 -20.81 7.84
CA ILE A 21 23.14 -21.33 7.27
C ILE A 21 23.43 -22.71 7.88
N PRO A 22 23.46 -23.82 7.11
CA PRO A 22 23.79 -25.14 7.66
C PRO A 22 25.29 -25.25 7.96
N THR A 23 25.65 -25.68 9.16
CA THR A 23 27.05 -25.87 9.57
C THR A 23 27.62 -27.27 9.26
N GLU A 24 26.77 -28.21 8.82
CA GLU A 24 27.17 -29.53 8.33
C GLU A 24 26.25 -29.97 7.18
N SER A 25 26.68 -30.94 6.36
CA SER A 25 25.94 -31.48 5.21
C SER A 25 24.73 -32.34 5.63
N THR A 26 23.88 -31.79 6.48
CA THR A 26 22.68 -32.44 7.01
C THR A 26 21.49 -32.10 6.13
N MET A 27 20.80 -33.15 5.68
CA MET A 27 19.51 -33.05 4.97
C MET A 27 18.57 -32.08 5.66
N ASP A 28 18.06 -31.10 4.92
CA ASP A 28 16.97 -30.27 5.40
C ASP A 28 15.76 -31.16 5.71
N SER A 29 15.25 -31.09 6.93
CA SER A 29 13.95 -31.60 7.32
C SER A 29 12.83 -30.67 6.82
N LEU A 30 12.81 -30.41 5.51
CA LEU A 30 11.65 -29.81 4.84
C LEU A 30 10.53 -30.87 4.78
N PRO A 31 9.25 -30.48 4.96
CA PRO A 31 8.13 -31.40 4.77
C PRO A 31 8.03 -31.93 3.32
N LEU A 32 8.66 -31.26 2.35
CA LEU A 32 8.88 -31.76 0.99
C LEU A 32 10.38 -31.94 0.70
N ARG A 33 10.79 -33.16 0.33
CA ARG A 33 12.12 -33.42 -0.24
C ARG A 33 12.13 -33.03 -1.71
N MET A 34 12.85 -31.97 -2.06
CA MET A 34 13.07 -31.53 -3.45
C MET A 34 14.53 -31.70 -3.85
N SER A 35 14.77 -32.16 -5.08
CA SER A 35 16.06 -31.98 -5.76
C SER A 35 16.36 -30.50 -6.00
N ASP A 36 17.62 -30.12 -6.25
CA ASP A 36 17.97 -28.72 -6.55
C ASP A 36 17.23 -28.21 -7.80
N GLY A 37 17.03 -29.06 -8.80
CA GLY A 37 16.25 -28.72 -9.99
C GLY A 37 14.78 -28.42 -9.67
N GLN A 38 14.12 -29.25 -8.85
CA GLN A 38 12.74 -29.02 -8.42
C GLN A 38 12.62 -27.77 -7.55
N LEU A 39 13.57 -27.56 -6.64
CA LEU A 39 13.60 -26.39 -5.77
C LEU A 39 13.81 -25.11 -6.59
N GLN A 40 14.72 -25.12 -7.57
CA GLN A 40 14.92 -24.01 -8.49
C GLN A 40 13.66 -23.71 -9.30
N SER A 41 12.99 -24.75 -9.83
CA SER A 41 11.72 -24.57 -10.56
C SER A 41 10.65 -23.94 -9.68
N MET A 42 10.54 -24.35 -8.41
CA MET A 42 9.61 -23.75 -7.46
C MET A 42 9.94 -22.27 -7.19
N VAL A 43 11.21 -21.95 -6.92
CA VAL A 43 11.66 -20.55 -6.73
C VAL A 43 11.32 -19.70 -7.96
N LEU A 44 11.61 -20.18 -9.16
CA LEU A 44 11.30 -19.44 -10.38
C LEU A 44 9.79 -19.33 -10.65
N ALA A 45 8.99 -20.31 -10.26
CA ALA A 45 7.53 -20.24 -10.36
C ALA A 45 6.98 -19.15 -9.42
N VAL A 46 7.39 -19.13 -8.15
CA VAL A 46 6.98 -18.10 -7.19
C VAL A 46 7.44 -16.71 -7.63
N TRP A 47 8.68 -16.58 -8.13
CA TRP A 47 9.17 -15.32 -8.69
C TRP A 47 8.29 -14.80 -9.84
N ARG A 48 7.84 -15.68 -10.74
CA ARG A 48 6.95 -15.28 -11.84
C ARG A 48 5.63 -14.73 -11.33
N GLU A 49 5.07 -15.33 -10.27
CA GLU A 49 3.85 -14.83 -9.65
C GLU A 49 4.03 -13.42 -9.09
N PHE A 50 5.15 -13.15 -8.40
CA PHE A 50 5.45 -11.77 -7.95
C PHE A 50 5.51 -10.80 -9.13
N MET A 51 6.24 -11.15 -10.19
CA MET A 51 6.35 -10.28 -11.37
C MET A 51 5.02 -10.07 -12.07
N LEU A 52 4.15 -11.09 -12.10
CA LEU A 52 2.81 -11.04 -12.70
C LEU A 52 1.86 -10.09 -11.94
N HIS A 53 2.12 -9.89 -10.66
CA HIS A 53 1.32 -9.05 -9.77
C HIS A 53 2.04 -7.74 -9.40
N ASP A 54 2.97 -7.27 -10.23
CA ASP A 54 3.70 -6.00 -10.01
C ASP A 54 4.33 -5.89 -8.61
N GLU A 55 4.68 -7.02 -7.97
CA GLU A 55 5.35 -7.07 -6.68
C GLU A 55 6.87 -7.16 -6.88
N VAL A 56 7.43 -6.18 -7.60
CA VAL A 56 8.83 -6.14 -8.02
C VAL A 56 9.77 -6.14 -6.80
N LEU A 57 9.44 -5.38 -5.75
CA LEU A 57 10.27 -5.34 -4.54
C LEU A 57 10.23 -6.67 -3.78
N ALA A 58 9.06 -7.31 -3.71
CA ALA A 58 8.92 -8.61 -3.08
C ALA A 58 9.65 -9.70 -3.89
N ALA A 59 9.57 -9.66 -5.23
CA ALA A 59 10.34 -10.52 -6.12
C ALA A 59 11.84 -10.41 -5.87
N ALA A 60 12.37 -9.18 -5.80
CA ALA A 60 13.79 -8.95 -5.56
C ALA A 60 14.21 -9.45 -4.17
N SER A 61 13.41 -9.16 -3.12
CA SER A 61 13.66 -9.64 -1.76
C SER A 61 13.61 -11.17 -1.68
N PHE A 62 12.61 -11.79 -2.30
CA PHE A 62 12.44 -13.24 -2.34
C PHE A 62 13.62 -13.93 -3.02
N LEU A 63 14.03 -13.46 -4.20
CA LEU A 63 15.17 -14.03 -4.91
C LEU A 63 16.49 -13.81 -4.16
N ARG A 64 16.68 -12.61 -3.59
CA ARG A 64 17.83 -12.33 -2.72
C ARG A 64 17.86 -13.24 -1.52
N ASN A 65 16.72 -13.72 -1.03
CA ASN A 65 16.60 -14.61 0.12
C ASN A 65 16.33 -16.07 -0.24
N ALA A 66 16.37 -16.44 -1.52
CA ALA A 66 16.03 -17.78 -1.98
C ALA A 66 16.81 -18.87 -1.21
N PRO A 67 16.25 -20.08 -1.09
CA PRO A 67 16.88 -21.19 -0.39
C PRO A 67 18.34 -21.38 -0.80
N TYR A 68 19.22 -21.47 0.19
CA TYR A 68 20.68 -21.42 0.00
C TYR A 68 21.19 -22.34 -1.13
N ARG A 69 20.64 -23.56 -1.22
CA ARG A 69 20.96 -24.58 -2.24
C ARG A 69 20.85 -24.09 -3.68
N VAL A 70 19.93 -23.17 -3.98
CA VAL A 70 19.65 -22.70 -5.34
C VAL A 70 19.83 -21.19 -5.50
N ARG A 71 20.06 -20.45 -4.42
CA ARG A 71 20.18 -18.98 -4.39
C ARG A 71 21.18 -18.41 -5.41
N HIS A 72 22.29 -19.10 -5.58
CA HIS A 72 23.38 -18.74 -6.49
C HIS A 72 23.40 -19.56 -7.78
N SER A 73 22.30 -20.25 -8.09
CA SER A 73 22.19 -20.91 -9.39
C SER A 73 22.09 -19.85 -10.49
N ALA A 74 22.62 -20.16 -11.67
CA ALA A 74 22.61 -19.23 -12.81
C ALA A 74 21.20 -18.73 -13.16
N ALA A 75 20.16 -19.56 -12.94
CA ALA A 75 18.78 -19.20 -13.24
C ALA A 75 18.21 -18.22 -12.20
N VAL A 76 18.47 -18.42 -10.91
CA VAL A 76 18.00 -17.53 -9.83
C VAL A 76 18.71 -16.18 -9.91
N GLU A 77 20.03 -16.18 -10.16
CA GLU A 77 20.77 -14.93 -10.33
C GLU A 77 20.34 -14.16 -11.58
N THR A 78 19.99 -14.86 -12.67
CA THR A 78 19.45 -14.23 -13.87
C THR A 78 18.09 -13.59 -13.60
N ALA A 79 17.19 -14.29 -12.91
CA ALA A 79 15.91 -13.74 -12.48
C ALA A 79 16.09 -12.51 -11.58
N LEU A 80 17.06 -12.53 -10.67
CA LEU A 80 17.35 -11.40 -9.78
C LEU A 80 17.85 -10.19 -10.57
N ARG A 81 18.82 -10.38 -11.48
CA ARG A 81 19.31 -9.30 -12.35
C ARG A 81 18.20 -8.71 -13.20
N MET A 82 17.35 -9.55 -13.81
CA MET A 82 16.21 -9.10 -14.60
C MET A 82 15.24 -8.28 -13.75
N THR A 83 14.93 -8.75 -12.54
CA THR A 83 14.02 -8.05 -11.62
C THR A 83 14.58 -6.69 -11.21
N VAL A 84 15.83 -6.63 -10.78
CA VAL A 84 16.47 -5.37 -10.36
C VAL A 84 16.54 -4.37 -11.51
N SER A 85 16.85 -4.84 -12.73
CA SER A 85 16.95 -3.95 -13.90
C SER A 85 15.65 -3.23 -14.27
N THR A 86 14.49 -3.76 -13.84
CA THR A 86 13.20 -3.08 -14.05
C THR A 86 13.08 -1.76 -13.28
N MET A 87 13.96 -1.53 -12.30
CA MET A 87 14.00 -0.35 -11.44
C MET A 87 15.16 0.61 -11.76
N ASP A 88 16.06 0.24 -12.69
CA ASP A 88 17.28 1.02 -12.97
C ASP A 88 16.98 2.47 -13.39
N TRP A 89 15.83 2.70 -14.00
CA TRP A 89 15.35 4.03 -14.42
C TRP A 89 15.24 5.03 -13.26
N MET A 90 15.00 4.56 -12.04
CA MET A 90 14.95 5.40 -10.83
C MET A 90 16.33 5.80 -10.30
N SER A 91 17.41 5.21 -10.80
CA SER A 91 18.77 5.46 -10.30
C SER A 91 19.34 6.81 -10.72
N THR A 92 18.71 7.50 -11.69
CA THR A 92 19.15 8.82 -12.16
C THR A 92 17.96 9.76 -12.33
N PRO A 93 18.13 11.09 -12.07
CA PRO A 93 17.07 12.07 -12.32
C PRO A 93 16.55 12.05 -13.76
N MET A 94 17.45 11.89 -14.75
CA MET A 94 17.08 11.85 -16.17
C MET A 94 16.27 10.60 -16.52
N GLY A 95 16.64 9.42 -15.99
CA GLY A 95 15.88 8.20 -16.19
C GLY A 95 14.47 8.32 -15.61
N SER A 96 14.37 8.90 -14.42
CA SER A 96 13.09 9.09 -13.74
C SER A 96 12.19 10.10 -14.46
N ASP A 97 12.74 11.23 -14.90
CA ASP A 97 11.99 12.22 -15.69
C ASP A 97 11.49 11.60 -17.00
N SER A 98 12.33 10.83 -17.70
CA SER A 98 11.94 10.22 -18.99
C SER A 98 10.79 9.23 -18.89
N ILE A 99 10.75 8.41 -17.84
CA ILE A 99 9.70 7.40 -17.63
C ILE A 99 8.43 8.03 -17.09
N ASN A 100 8.54 9.05 -16.24
CA ASN A 100 7.39 9.72 -15.62
C ASN A 100 6.84 10.89 -16.44
N THR A 101 7.48 11.27 -17.56
CA THR A 101 6.97 12.34 -18.43
C THR A 101 5.69 11.89 -19.14
N PRO A 102 4.62 12.70 -19.09
CA PRO A 102 3.42 12.51 -19.88
C PRO A 102 3.76 12.28 -21.36
N SER A 103 3.28 11.17 -21.90
CA SER A 103 3.55 10.77 -23.28
C SER A 103 2.24 10.45 -24.01
N ASP A 104 2.22 10.67 -25.32
CA ASP A 104 1.10 10.29 -26.17
C ASP A 104 1.06 8.75 -26.34
N PRO A 105 0.01 8.18 -26.95
CA PRO A 105 -0.07 6.74 -27.18
C PRO A 105 1.06 6.15 -28.04
N ASN A 106 1.87 6.98 -28.70
CA ASN A 106 3.03 6.57 -29.49
C ASN A 106 4.36 6.73 -28.72
N GLY A 107 4.31 7.14 -27.44
CA GLY A 107 5.49 7.37 -26.60
C GLY A 107 6.21 8.69 -26.86
N ALA A 108 5.60 9.63 -27.60
CA ALA A 108 6.15 10.96 -27.78
C ALA A 108 5.79 11.86 -26.58
N TYR A 109 6.75 12.60 -26.06
CA TYR A 109 6.53 13.56 -24.98
C TYR A 109 5.43 14.56 -25.35
N VAL A 110 4.42 14.71 -24.49
CA VAL A 110 3.36 15.70 -24.70
C VAL A 110 3.68 17.00 -23.97
N THR A 111 3.11 18.09 -24.49
CA THR A 111 3.20 19.44 -23.93
C THR A 111 1.88 19.91 -23.33
N LYS A 112 0.92 19.00 -23.17
CA LYS A 112 -0.43 19.25 -22.67
C LYS A 112 -0.82 18.18 -21.66
N GLU A 113 -1.79 18.51 -20.80
CA GLU A 113 -2.41 17.57 -19.87
C GLU A 113 -2.87 16.30 -20.60
N VAL A 114 -2.73 15.17 -19.93
CA VAL A 114 -3.15 13.85 -20.42
C VAL A 114 -4.47 13.45 -19.78
N ALA A 115 -5.28 12.65 -20.48
CA ALA A 115 -6.60 12.17 -20.08
C ALA A 115 -7.67 13.27 -19.97
N ASP A 116 -7.71 14.04 -18.87
CA ASP A 116 -8.81 14.95 -18.52
C ASP A 116 -8.32 16.43 -18.42
N PRO A 117 -7.96 17.08 -19.54
CA PRO A 117 -7.40 18.43 -19.53
C PRO A 117 -8.43 19.47 -19.10
N LEU A 118 -8.01 20.54 -18.41
CA LEU A 118 -8.89 21.69 -18.19
C LEU A 118 -9.31 22.34 -19.53
N PRO A 119 -10.58 22.76 -19.69
CA PRO A 119 -11.66 22.79 -18.68
C PRO A 119 -12.60 21.57 -18.71
N GLN A 120 -12.19 20.45 -19.33
CA GLN A 120 -13.04 19.27 -19.43
C GLN A 120 -13.29 18.67 -18.03
N PRO A 121 -14.49 18.08 -17.81
CA PRO A 121 -14.78 17.40 -16.56
C PRO A 121 -13.83 16.21 -16.36
N LEU A 122 -13.53 15.90 -15.10
CA LEU A 122 -12.84 14.66 -14.77
C LEU A 122 -13.73 13.46 -15.10
N THR A 123 -13.12 12.37 -15.53
CA THR A 123 -13.84 11.16 -15.91
C THR A 123 -13.32 9.94 -15.15
N GLY A 124 -14.14 8.89 -15.11
CA GLY A 124 -13.78 7.57 -14.58
C GLY A 124 -13.14 7.61 -13.20
N GLN A 125 -11.97 6.98 -13.08
CA GLN A 125 -11.25 6.86 -11.81
C GLN A 125 -10.72 8.19 -11.28
N VAL A 126 -10.28 9.08 -12.18
CA VAL A 126 -9.68 10.36 -11.80
C VAL A 126 -10.72 11.21 -11.05
N ALA A 127 -11.96 11.23 -11.54
CA ALA A 127 -13.09 11.87 -10.85
C ALA A 127 -13.33 11.26 -9.46
N GLY A 128 -13.35 9.93 -9.35
CA GLY A 128 -13.58 9.25 -8.07
C GLY A 128 -12.50 9.56 -7.02
N ARG A 129 -11.22 9.62 -7.43
CA ARG A 129 -10.11 10.03 -6.54
C ARG A 129 -10.23 11.49 -6.13
N TYR A 130 -10.51 12.37 -7.09
CA TYR A 130 -10.71 13.79 -6.84
C TYR A 130 -11.84 14.03 -5.82
N ASP A 131 -12.99 13.39 -6.00
CA ASP A 131 -14.16 13.53 -5.12
C ASP A 131 -13.89 12.96 -3.72
N TRP A 132 -13.21 11.81 -3.63
CA TRP A 132 -12.84 11.21 -2.36
C TRP A 132 -11.92 12.15 -1.55
N ILE A 133 -10.92 12.75 -2.20
CA ILE A 133 -10.02 13.73 -1.57
C ILE A 133 -10.81 14.99 -1.19
N LEU A 134 -11.52 15.59 -2.16
CA LEU A 134 -12.25 16.85 -1.99
C LEU A 134 -13.24 16.80 -0.81
N SER A 135 -13.94 15.67 -0.63
CA SER A 135 -14.89 15.48 0.47
C SER A 135 -14.28 15.53 1.88
N ARG A 136 -12.94 15.47 2.01
CA ARG A 136 -12.21 15.48 3.29
C ARG A 136 -11.47 16.79 3.55
N LEU A 137 -11.34 17.64 2.53
CA LEU A 137 -10.66 18.92 2.64
C LEU A 137 -11.54 19.94 3.37
N ALA A 138 -10.94 20.69 4.29
CA ALA A 138 -11.60 21.83 4.91
C ALA A 138 -11.61 23.02 3.93
N PRO A 139 -12.74 23.74 3.75
CA PRO A 139 -12.81 24.86 2.81
C PRO A 139 -11.67 25.89 2.99
N GLY A 140 -10.99 26.25 1.91
CA GLY A 140 -9.91 27.24 1.91
C GLY A 140 -8.57 26.77 2.53
N ALA A 141 -8.46 25.48 2.86
CA ALA A 141 -7.25 24.88 3.42
C ALA A 141 -6.02 25.01 2.50
N SER A 142 -4.83 24.97 3.11
CA SER A 142 -3.56 24.81 2.40
C SER A 142 -3.25 23.34 2.17
N LEU A 143 -2.88 23.01 0.93
CA LEU A 143 -2.59 21.65 0.53
C LEU A 143 -1.35 21.55 -0.34
N VAL A 144 -0.58 20.49 -0.12
CA VAL A 144 0.54 20.09 -0.97
C VAL A 144 0.26 18.73 -1.58
N ASP A 145 0.37 18.62 -2.89
CA ASP A 145 0.12 17.39 -3.63
C ASP A 145 1.45 16.78 -4.08
N PHE A 146 1.77 15.59 -3.57
CA PHE A 146 2.98 14.83 -3.94
C PHE A 146 2.62 13.91 -5.10
N GLY A 147 3.28 14.14 -6.25
CA GLY A 147 2.99 13.46 -7.51
C GLY A 147 1.95 14.22 -8.33
N CYS A 148 2.09 15.54 -8.43
CA CYS A 148 1.06 16.37 -9.07
C CYS A 148 1.01 16.25 -10.61
N ILE A 149 2.00 15.58 -11.23
CA ILE A 149 2.13 15.35 -12.68
C ILE A 149 1.88 16.66 -13.46
N ASP A 150 0.86 16.70 -14.29
CA ASP A 150 0.52 17.78 -15.21
C ASP A 150 -0.42 18.82 -14.59
N GLY A 151 -0.67 18.69 -13.28
CA GLY A 151 -1.48 19.61 -12.51
C GLY A 151 -2.98 19.41 -12.64
N THR A 152 -3.45 18.30 -13.22
CA THR A 152 -4.88 17.99 -13.41
C THR A 152 -5.70 18.20 -12.12
N MET A 153 -5.25 17.64 -10.99
CA MET A 153 -5.95 17.80 -9.70
C MET A 153 -5.64 19.14 -9.03
N THR A 154 -4.35 19.52 -8.96
CA THR A 154 -3.91 20.73 -8.25
C THR A 154 -4.53 22.00 -8.78
N ASN A 155 -4.63 22.15 -10.11
CA ASN A 155 -5.27 23.31 -10.73
C ASN A 155 -6.78 23.36 -10.46
N ARG A 156 -7.45 22.20 -10.39
CA ARG A 156 -8.88 22.12 -10.07
C ARG A 156 -9.17 22.45 -8.61
N TRP A 157 -8.37 21.95 -7.67
CA TRP A 157 -8.49 22.35 -6.26
C TRP A 157 -8.20 23.85 -6.08
N ALA A 158 -7.23 24.42 -6.80
CA ALA A 158 -6.99 25.86 -6.74
C ALA A 158 -8.19 26.67 -7.25
N LEU A 159 -8.82 26.24 -8.36
CA LEU A 159 -10.09 26.83 -8.84
C LEU A 159 -11.26 26.64 -7.85
N ALA A 160 -11.25 25.56 -7.06
CA ALA A 160 -12.23 25.33 -5.99
C ALA A 160 -11.96 26.17 -4.71
N GLY A 161 -10.93 27.02 -4.71
CA GLY A 161 -10.65 27.98 -3.65
C GLY A 161 -9.61 27.51 -2.61
N PHE A 162 -8.91 26.42 -2.85
CA PHE A 162 -7.83 25.94 -1.97
C PHE A 162 -6.48 26.62 -2.28
N LYS A 163 -5.58 26.64 -1.30
CA LYS A 163 -4.20 27.11 -1.51
C LYS A 163 -3.30 25.93 -1.85
N VAL A 164 -2.99 25.78 -3.13
CA VAL A 164 -2.41 24.53 -3.66
C VAL A 164 -0.96 24.69 -4.06
N THR A 165 -0.11 23.77 -3.59
CA THR A 165 1.24 23.54 -4.11
C THR A 165 1.34 22.12 -4.64
N GLY A 166 1.69 21.93 -5.91
CA GLY A 166 2.06 20.62 -6.46
C GLY A 166 3.57 20.38 -6.38
N VAL A 167 3.97 19.17 -6.05
CA VAL A 167 5.36 18.71 -6.12
C VAL A 167 5.43 17.50 -7.03
N ASP A 168 6.31 17.56 -8.01
CA ASP A 168 6.60 16.41 -8.87
C ASP A 168 8.09 16.42 -9.21
N MET A 169 8.66 15.24 -9.46
CA MET A 169 10.07 15.13 -9.83
C MET A 169 10.31 15.42 -11.32
N SER A 170 9.27 15.36 -12.14
CA SER A 170 9.35 15.54 -13.58
C SER A 170 9.20 17.01 -13.97
N LEU A 171 10.27 17.57 -14.53
CA LEU A 171 10.28 18.99 -14.93
C LEU A 171 9.32 19.26 -16.09
N SER A 172 9.17 18.31 -17.01
CA SER A 172 8.23 18.40 -18.12
C SER A 172 6.79 18.49 -17.60
N SER A 173 6.43 17.64 -16.64
CA SER A 173 5.12 17.60 -15.99
C SER A 173 4.81 18.90 -15.25
N VAL A 174 5.75 19.37 -14.43
CA VAL A 174 5.64 20.65 -13.70
C VAL A 174 5.42 21.81 -14.66
N ARG A 175 6.11 21.86 -15.81
CA ARG A 175 5.91 22.92 -16.82
C ARG A 175 4.50 22.90 -17.42
N ILE A 176 3.92 21.73 -17.64
CA ILE A 176 2.54 21.62 -18.11
C ILE A 176 1.58 22.15 -17.04
N ALA A 177 1.81 21.77 -15.78
CA ALA A 177 1.03 22.21 -14.64
C ALA A 177 1.04 23.73 -14.44
N GLU A 178 2.22 24.35 -14.53
CA GLU A 178 2.40 25.81 -14.47
C GLU A 178 1.76 26.54 -15.65
N SER A 179 1.90 25.99 -16.86
CA SER A 179 1.25 26.53 -18.06
C SER A 179 -0.26 26.58 -17.88
N LYS A 180 -0.86 25.52 -17.32
CA LYS A 180 -2.29 25.46 -17.00
C LYS A 180 -2.71 26.39 -15.87
N ALA A 181 -1.88 26.51 -14.84
CA ALA A 181 -2.11 27.46 -13.76
C ALA A 181 -2.18 28.90 -14.29
N SER A 182 -1.31 29.24 -15.26
CA SER A 182 -1.29 30.54 -15.93
C SER A 182 -2.50 30.73 -16.87
N GLU A 183 -2.79 29.73 -17.73
CA GLU A 183 -3.89 29.76 -18.69
C GLU A 183 -5.25 30.01 -18.01
N PHE A 184 -5.52 29.29 -16.91
CA PHE A 184 -6.77 29.36 -16.17
C PHE A 184 -6.72 30.28 -14.95
N LYS A 185 -5.58 30.94 -14.68
CA LYS A 185 -5.36 31.82 -13.53
C LYS A 185 -5.75 31.16 -12.20
N THR A 186 -5.37 29.89 -12.04
CA THR A 186 -5.78 29.06 -10.89
C THR A 186 -5.13 29.52 -9.60
N GLY A 187 -3.91 30.08 -9.68
CA GLY A 187 -3.11 30.45 -8.52
C GLY A 187 -2.38 29.27 -7.86
N ALA A 188 -2.51 28.06 -8.42
CA ALA A 188 -1.70 26.92 -8.00
C ALA A 188 -0.22 27.19 -8.25
N ARG A 189 0.64 26.69 -7.37
CA ARG A 189 2.09 26.70 -7.53
C ARG A 189 2.58 25.27 -7.77
N HIS A 190 3.61 25.09 -8.58
CA HIS A 190 4.19 23.78 -8.83
C HIS A 190 5.70 23.83 -8.64
N VAL A 191 6.28 22.77 -8.08
CA VAL A 191 7.70 22.71 -7.73
C VAL A 191 8.28 21.40 -8.23
N CYS A 192 9.35 21.50 -9.04
CA CYS A 192 10.12 20.35 -9.49
C CYS A 192 11.06 19.90 -8.37
N SER A 193 10.76 18.76 -7.73
CA SER A 193 11.57 18.23 -6.63
C SER A 193 11.29 16.75 -6.37
N PHE A 194 12.26 16.05 -5.80
CA PHE A 194 11.97 14.79 -5.12
C PHE A 194 11.21 15.07 -3.82
N PHE A 195 10.28 14.19 -3.45
CA PHE A 195 9.48 14.34 -2.23
C PHE A 195 10.33 14.45 -0.97
N ARG A 196 11.40 13.65 -0.83
CA ARG A 196 12.38 13.76 0.28
C ARG A 196 13.02 15.14 0.43
N ASP A 197 13.15 15.89 -0.65
CA ASP A 197 13.80 17.20 -0.66
C ASP A 197 12.78 18.34 -0.49
N ALA A 198 11.48 18.06 -0.61
CA ALA A 198 10.41 19.06 -0.50
C ALA A 198 10.44 19.87 0.81
N PRO A 199 10.72 19.30 2.01
CA PRO A 199 10.83 20.06 3.27
C PRO A 199 11.98 21.08 3.32
N SER A 200 12.89 21.08 2.33
CA SER A 200 13.93 22.11 2.18
C SER A 200 13.50 23.27 1.27
N LEU A 201 12.50 23.06 0.42
CA LEU A 201 12.02 24.01 -0.58
C LEU A 201 10.69 24.67 -0.19
N LEU A 202 9.91 23.98 0.63
CA LEU A 202 8.60 24.41 1.09
C LEU A 202 8.64 24.73 2.59
N PRO A 203 7.78 25.65 3.06
CA PRO A 203 7.63 25.90 4.48
C PRO A 203 7.20 24.63 5.22
N ARG A 204 7.91 24.31 6.29
CA ARG A 204 7.57 23.19 7.17
C ARG A 204 6.38 23.55 8.04
N HIS A 205 5.59 22.55 8.42
CA HIS A 205 4.43 22.70 9.30
C HIS A 205 3.39 23.75 8.85
N SER A 206 3.26 23.96 7.54
CA SER A 206 2.41 25.03 6.98
C SER A 206 1.20 24.53 6.19
N PHE A 207 1.10 23.22 5.98
CA PHE A 207 0.02 22.61 5.21
C PHE A 207 -1.00 21.95 6.14
N ASP A 208 -2.28 22.19 5.86
CA ASP A 208 -3.39 21.49 6.50
C ASP A 208 -3.49 20.06 5.97
N PHE A 209 -3.18 19.86 4.68
CA PHE A 209 -3.23 18.58 4.01
C PHE A 209 -2.01 18.29 3.12
N VAL A 210 -1.60 17.03 3.10
CA VAL A 210 -0.78 16.46 2.02
C VAL A 210 -1.67 15.49 1.26
N THR A 211 -1.73 15.61 -0.06
CA THR A 211 -2.39 14.63 -0.94
C THR A 211 -1.34 13.84 -1.71
N CYS A 212 -1.63 12.58 -1.98
CA CYS A 212 -0.77 11.67 -2.73
C CYS A 212 -1.67 10.66 -3.45
N ALA A 213 -1.88 10.84 -4.74
CA ALA A 213 -2.70 9.95 -5.57
C ALA A 213 -1.84 9.27 -6.64
N ASP A 214 -1.98 7.95 -6.81
CA ASP A 214 -1.26 7.14 -7.80
C ASP A 214 0.26 7.40 -7.82
N THR A 215 0.86 7.42 -6.63
CA THR A 215 2.28 7.76 -6.42
C THR A 215 2.99 6.75 -5.52
N TYR A 216 2.30 6.25 -4.48
CA TYR A 216 2.86 5.34 -3.48
C TYR A 216 3.35 4.01 -4.08
N GLU A 217 2.65 3.47 -5.07
CA GLU A 217 2.95 2.20 -5.75
C GLU A 217 4.26 2.22 -6.56
N HIS A 218 4.78 3.42 -6.83
CA HIS A 218 6.02 3.64 -7.57
C HIS A 218 7.24 3.77 -6.65
N MET A 219 7.04 3.74 -5.33
CA MET A 219 8.10 4.00 -4.35
C MET A 219 8.89 2.73 -4.02
N ILE A 220 10.22 2.84 -3.99
CA ILE A 220 11.09 1.77 -3.46
C ILE A 220 11.00 1.72 -1.93
N ASP A 221 11.08 2.88 -1.28
CA ASP A 221 10.95 3.01 0.17
C ASP A 221 10.06 4.23 0.51
N PRO A 222 8.73 4.03 0.65
CA PRO A 222 7.81 5.15 0.82
C PRO A 222 7.96 5.87 2.15
N VAL A 223 8.56 5.25 3.18
CA VAL A 223 8.65 5.87 4.51
C VAL A 223 9.59 7.08 4.51
N PRO A 224 10.89 6.96 4.18
CA PRO A 224 11.81 8.10 4.11
C PRO A 224 11.60 8.96 2.87
N ASP A 225 11.21 8.38 1.73
CA ASP A 225 11.15 9.14 0.47
C ASP A 225 9.83 9.90 0.27
N LEU A 226 8.72 9.48 0.89
CA LEU A 226 7.39 10.07 0.66
C LEU A 226 6.68 10.48 1.96
N LEU A 227 6.53 9.57 2.93
CA LEU A 227 5.66 9.78 4.08
C LEU A 227 6.30 10.67 5.16
N SER A 228 7.58 10.46 5.47
CA SER A 228 8.33 11.31 6.41
C SER A 228 8.42 12.76 5.97
N PRO A 229 8.84 13.08 4.72
CA PRO A 229 8.85 14.46 4.24
C PRO A 229 7.45 15.07 4.17
N ALA A 230 6.42 14.30 3.77
CA ALA A 230 5.03 14.75 3.86
C ALA A 230 4.65 15.18 5.28
N LYS A 231 5.03 14.37 6.29
CA LYS A 231 4.78 14.68 7.70
C LYS A 231 5.49 15.95 8.17
N GLU A 232 6.71 16.23 7.70
CA GLU A 232 7.44 17.47 8.04
C GLU A 232 6.77 18.73 7.47
N LEU A 233 6.09 18.62 6.33
CA LEU A 233 5.30 19.71 5.76
C LEU A 233 3.97 19.93 6.49
N LEU A 234 3.45 18.88 7.13
CA LEU A 234 2.25 18.92 7.95
C LEU A 234 2.56 19.52 9.33
N GLY A 235 1.70 20.44 9.77
CA GLY A 235 1.62 20.82 11.18
C GLY A 235 0.82 19.76 11.95
N SER A 236 -0.34 20.14 12.48
CA SER A 236 -1.36 19.21 12.98
C SER A 236 -2.26 18.65 11.87
N GLY A 237 -1.80 18.68 10.62
CA GLY A 237 -2.58 18.35 9.44
C GLY A 237 -2.74 16.86 9.18
N ARG A 238 -3.31 16.52 8.02
CA ARG A 238 -3.58 15.12 7.61
C ARG A 238 -2.99 14.80 6.25
N ILE A 239 -2.58 13.54 6.07
CA ILE A 239 -2.30 12.99 4.75
C ILE A 239 -3.54 12.28 4.21
N LEU A 240 -3.83 12.50 2.93
CA LEU A 240 -4.86 11.83 2.13
C LEU A 240 -4.14 11.07 1.01
N LEU A 241 -4.07 9.74 1.14
CA LEU A 241 -3.34 8.87 0.22
C LEU A 241 -4.33 7.99 -0.53
N VAL A 242 -4.21 7.94 -1.85
CA VAL A 242 -4.98 7.04 -2.72
C VAL A 242 -4.00 6.30 -3.63
N THR A 243 -4.03 4.98 -3.60
CA THR A 243 -3.14 4.14 -4.42
C THR A 243 -3.89 2.90 -4.87
N PRO A 244 -3.55 2.26 -6.00
CA PRO A 244 -4.22 1.05 -6.47
C PRO A 244 -4.28 -0.06 -5.41
N HIS A 245 -5.36 -0.84 -5.39
CA HIS A 245 -5.51 -1.99 -4.50
C HIS A 245 -5.08 -3.30 -5.18
N GLY A 246 -3.97 -3.84 -4.67
CA GLY A 246 -3.25 -4.94 -5.27
C GLY A 246 -2.53 -4.49 -6.54
N SER A 247 -2.11 -5.46 -7.34
CA SER A 247 -1.58 -5.20 -8.67
C SER A 247 -2.68 -4.69 -9.60
N TRP A 248 -2.34 -3.84 -10.57
CA TRP A 248 -3.32 -3.20 -11.45
C TRP A 248 -4.25 -4.22 -12.13
N PHE A 249 -3.68 -5.20 -12.84
CA PHE A 249 -4.47 -6.22 -13.56
C PHE A 249 -4.60 -7.56 -12.83
N ARG A 250 -4.10 -7.71 -11.59
CA ARG A 250 -4.23 -8.96 -10.80
C ARG A 250 -3.77 -10.21 -11.53
N GLY A 251 -2.69 -10.06 -12.29
CA GLY A 251 -2.14 -11.11 -13.14
C GLY A 251 -3.02 -11.56 -14.31
N ILE A 252 -4.18 -10.92 -14.52
CA ILE A 252 -5.07 -11.21 -15.64
C ILE A 252 -4.49 -10.55 -16.90
N PHE A 253 -4.49 -11.33 -17.98
CA PHE A 253 -4.10 -10.85 -19.30
C PHE A 253 -5.08 -9.81 -19.82
N VAL A 254 -4.60 -8.57 -20.02
CA VAL A 254 -5.37 -7.48 -20.61
C VAL A 254 -4.65 -6.99 -21.88
N PRO A 255 -5.13 -7.29 -23.10
CA PRO A 255 -4.36 -7.09 -24.34
C PRO A 255 -3.92 -5.65 -24.64
N TRP A 256 -4.61 -4.67 -24.07
CA TRP A 256 -4.31 -3.24 -24.19
C TRP A 256 -3.63 -2.65 -22.94
N GLY A 257 -3.51 -3.43 -21.87
CA GLY A 257 -2.82 -3.03 -20.65
C GLY A 257 -1.30 -3.14 -20.81
N HIS A 258 -0.56 -2.21 -20.23
CA HIS A 258 0.84 -2.45 -19.96
C HIS A 258 0.98 -3.59 -18.93
N PRO A 259 2.07 -4.36 -18.84
CA PRO A 259 3.08 -4.77 -19.83
C PRO A 259 2.62 -5.77 -20.91
N TRP A 260 1.33 -6.09 -21.01
CA TRP A 260 0.81 -6.99 -22.05
C TRP A 260 0.98 -6.41 -23.46
N MET A 261 0.98 -5.08 -23.61
CA MET A 261 1.34 -4.41 -24.86
C MET A 261 2.74 -4.75 -25.37
N TRP A 262 3.70 -5.10 -24.49
CA TRP A 262 5.06 -5.48 -24.88
C TRP A 262 5.11 -6.71 -25.78
N TYR A 263 4.07 -7.56 -25.77
CA TYR A 263 3.93 -8.63 -26.75
C TYR A 263 3.94 -8.11 -28.19
N LYS A 264 3.33 -6.94 -28.45
CA LYS A 264 3.34 -6.30 -29.78
C LYS A 264 4.73 -5.83 -30.19
N GLU A 265 5.62 -5.61 -29.22
CA GLU A 265 7.03 -5.25 -29.42
C GLU A 265 7.94 -6.50 -29.45
N GLY A 266 7.39 -7.71 -29.44
CA GLY A 266 8.18 -8.95 -29.44
C GLY A 266 8.78 -9.32 -28.08
N HIS A 267 8.26 -8.77 -26.99
CA HIS A 267 8.74 -9.02 -25.64
C HIS A 267 7.72 -9.81 -24.81
N SER A 268 8.19 -10.48 -23.75
CA SER A 268 7.34 -11.16 -22.78
C SER A 268 7.14 -10.30 -21.54
N TRP A 269 6.19 -10.70 -20.70
CA TRP A 269 5.97 -10.07 -19.40
C TRP A 269 7.22 -10.05 -18.53
N LEU A 270 8.06 -11.08 -18.60
CA LEU A 270 9.27 -11.18 -17.79
C LEU A 270 10.45 -10.37 -18.36
N ALA A 271 10.26 -9.59 -19.42
CA ALA A 271 11.34 -8.79 -19.99
C ALA A 271 11.89 -7.78 -18.95
N PRO A 272 13.21 -7.48 -18.97
CA PRO A 272 13.84 -6.48 -18.12
C PRO A 272 13.54 -5.06 -18.62
N ARG A 273 12.25 -4.73 -18.73
CA ARG A 273 11.75 -3.43 -19.14
C ARG A 273 11.36 -2.63 -17.88
N PRO A 274 11.45 -1.28 -17.92
CA PRO A 274 11.04 -0.42 -16.82
C PRO A 274 9.62 -0.77 -16.33
N ARG A 275 9.48 -0.95 -15.01
CA ARG A 275 8.19 -1.15 -14.35
C ARG A 275 7.81 0.13 -13.62
N GLY A 276 6.58 0.59 -13.85
CA GLY A 276 5.99 1.71 -13.10
C GLY A 276 5.63 1.26 -11.70
N HIS A 277 4.66 0.35 -11.55
CA HIS A 277 4.26 -0.18 -10.25
C HIS A 277 5.32 -1.17 -9.75
N LEU A 278 5.79 -0.96 -8.52
CA LEU A 278 6.82 -1.77 -7.88
C LEU A 278 6.28 -2.63 -6.75
N VAL A 279 5.10 -2.27 -6.24
CA VAL A 279 4.39 -2.95 -5.18
C VAL A 279 2.92 -3.09 -5.54
N ALA A 280 2.27 -4.09 -4.97
CA ALA A 280 0.81 -4.27 -4.98
C ALA A 280 0.25 -3.81 -3.61
N PRO A 281 -0.24 -2.58 -3.47
CA PRO A 281 -0.62 -2.05 -2.17
C PRO A 281 -1.82 -2.78 -1.57
N SER A 282 -1.79 -2.97 -0.26
CA SER A 282 -2.93 -3.42 0.54
C SER A 282 -3.22 -2.39 1.63
N VAL A 283 -4.40 -2.49 2.25
CA VAL A 283 -4.74 -1.71 3.46
C VAL A 283 -3.62 -1.80 4.49
N TRP A 284 -3.11 -3.01 4.73
CA TRP A 284 -2.15 -3.23 5.81
C TRP A 284 -0.74 -2.77 5.46
N SER A 285 -0.30 -2.87 4.21
CA SER A 285 1.00 -2.34 3.80
C SER A 285 1.02 -0.81 3.86
N VAL A 286 -0.06 -0.15 3.41
CA VAL A 286 -0.21 1.31 3.48
C VAL A 286 -0.28 1.77 4.95
N ALA A 287 -1.11 1.12 5.76
CA ALA A 287 -1.23 1.45 7.18
C ALA A 287 0.08 1.22 7.95
N ALA A 288 0.82 0.15 7.65
CA ALA A 288 2.10 -0.14 8.27
C ALA A 288 3.12 0.98 7.99
N HIS A 289 3.30 1.37 6.73
CA HIS A 289 4.24 2.45 6.36
C HIS A 289 3.82 3.81 6.93
N LEU A 290 2.51 4.12 6.98
CA LEU A 290 2.00 5.32 7.65
C LEU A 290 2.36 5.32 9.15
N ARG A 291 2.14 4.20 9.84
CA ARG A 291 2.48 4.05 11.27
C ARG A 291 3.98 4.12 11.51
N GLU A 292 4.78 3.56 10.62
CA GLU A 292 6.25 3.62 10.68
C GLU A 292 6.76 5.06 10.52
N ALA A 293 6.18 5.83 9.61
CA ALA A 293 6.40 7.28 9.53
C ALA A 293 5.80 8.06 10.72
N GLY A 294 5.12 7.37 11.65
CA GLY A 294 4.54 7.91 12.87
C GLY A 294 3.24 8.67 12.68
N PHE A 295 2.51 8.44 11.59
CA PHE A 295 1.16 8.96 11.44
C PHE A 295 0.18 8.17 12.32
N TRP A 296 -0.88 8.86 12.75
CA TRP A 296 -2.04 8.24 13.39
C TRP A 296 -3.11 7.95 12.34
N VAL A 297 -3.21 6.67 11.92
CA VAL A 297 -4.13 6.25 10.86
C VAL A 297 -5.56 6.30 11.36
N LYS A 298 -6.42 7.06 10.67
CA LYS A 298 -7.85 7.17 10.95
C LYS A 298 -8.64 6.18 10.13
N ASP A 299 -8.50 6.27 8.82
CA ASP A 299 -9.20 5.42 7.87
C ASP A 299 -8.16 4.83 6.90
N CYS A 300 -8.31 3.56 6.56
CA CYS A 300 -7.54 2.89 5.52
C CYS A 300 -8.38 1.72 4.99
N GLU A 301 -8.94 1.88 3.81
CA GLU A 301 -9.90 0.91 3.27
C GLU A 301 -9.79 0.79 1.75
N VAL A 302 -10.31 -0.31 1.22
CA VAL A 302 -10.43 -0.48 -0.23
C VAL A 302 -11.73 0.16 -0.68
N VAL A 303 -11.61 1.18 -1.54
CA VAL A 303 -12.74 1.73 -2.30
C VAL A 303 -12.74 1.07 -3.66
N LEU A 304 -13.75 0.23 -3.93
CA LEU A 304 -13.89 -0.46 -5.20
C LEU A 304 -14.13 0.52 -6.34
N GLN A 305 -13.52 0.21 -7.49
CA GLN A 305 -13.69 1.00 -8.69
C GLN A 305 -14.97 0.60 -9.42
N THR A 306 -15.77 1.61 -9.79
CA THR A 306 -16.86 1.42 -10.75
C THR A 306 -16.28 1.12 -12.13
N GLY A 307 -16.62 -0.04 -12.69
CA GLY A 307 -16.13 -0.46 -14.01
C GLY A 307 -14.62 -0.77 -14.03
N GLY A 308 -14.11 -1.43 -12.99
CA GLY A 308 -12.74 -1.98 -12.99
C GLY A 308 -12.48 -2.91 -14.17
N ASP A 309 -11.24 -2.91 -14.64
CA ASP A 309 -10.73 -3.85 -15.65
C ASP A 309 -10.79 -5.30 -15.16
N VAL A 310 -10.63 -5.51 -13.85
CA VAL A 310 -10.66 -6.83 -13.21
C VAL A 310 -11.56 -6.89 -11.96
N PRO A 311 -12.09 -8.07 -11.60
CA PRO A 311 -12.94 -8.23 -10.43
C PRO A 311 -12.28 -7.74 -9.13
N GLY A 312 -12.99 -6.90 -8.40
CA GLY A 312 -12.54 -6.34 -7.12
C GLY A 312 -11.43 -5.30 -7.22
N GLN A 313 -11.10 -4.80 -8.42
CA GLN A 313 -10.20 -3.66 -8.61
C GLN A 313 -10.74 -2.42 -7.88
N GLY A 314 -9.83 -1.64 -7.33
CA GLY A 314 -10.14 -0.49 -6.52
C GLY A 314 -8.88 0.23 -6.10
N ASN A 315 -9.04 1.14 -5.14
CA ASN A 315 -7.93 1.87 -4.54
C ASN A 315 -7.92 1.62 -3.04
N VAL A 316 -6.72 1.52 -2.46
CA VAL A 316 -6.53 1.74 -1.04
C VAL A 316 -6.58 3.24 -0.80
N CYS A 317 -7.57 3.68 -0.04
CA CYS A 317 -7.74 5.07 0.35
C CYS A 317 -7.45 5.21 1.84
N ALA A 318 -6.50 6.07 2.19
CA ALA A 318 -6.04 6.25 3.56
C ALA A 318 -6.09 7.73 3.99
N GLU A 319 -6.57 7.95 5.20
CA GLU A 319 -6.55 9.22 5.91
C GLU A 319 -5.78 9.03 7.23
N ALA A 320 -4.74 9.83 7.44
CA ALA A 320 -3.96 9.75 8.67
C ALA A 320 -3.51 11.14 9.16
N ALA A 321 -3.54 11.34 10.48
CA ALA A 321 -3.11 12.58 11.12
C ALA A 321 -1.60 12.57 11.38
N ALA A 322 -0.94 13.72 11.23
CA ALA A 322 0.49 13.86 11.47
C ALA A 322 0.89 13.62 12.93
N SER A 323 -0.04 13.73 13.88
CA SER A 323 0.19 13.46 15.29
C SER A 323 -0.95 12.64 15.90
N PRO A 324 -0.65 11.70 16.82
CA PRO A 324 -1.68 11.01 17.58
C PRO A 324 -2.39 11.94 18.57
N PRO A 325 -3.56 11.55 19.11
CA PRO A 325 -4.20 12.28 20.18
C PRO A 325 -3.30 12.39 21.43
N PRO A 326 -3.44 13.46 22.24
CA PRO A 326 -2.48 13.87 23.27
C PRO A 326 -2.31 12.96 24.50
N VAL A 327 -2.95 11.77 24.57
CA VAL A 327 -2.96 10.93 25.78
C VAL A 327 -2.03 9.71 25.60
N TRP A 328 -1.04 9.57 26.49
CA TRP A 328 -0.07 8.47 26.50
C TRP A 328 0.30 8.06 27.94
N PRO A 329 0.52 6.75 28.25
CA PRO A 329 0.67 5.60 27.36
C PRO A 329 -0.63 4.85 27.06
N GLY A 330 -0.94 4.68 25.77
CA GLY A 330 -2.09 3.91 25.30
C GLY A 330 -1.89 2.40 25.49
N ARG A 331 -2.98 1.67 25.76
CA ARG A 331 -3.02 0.21 25.80
C ARG A 331 -3.48 -0.36 24.46
N SER A 332 -3.29 -1.67 24.29
CA SER A 332 -3.80 -2.45 23.18
C SER A 332 -5.02 -3.29 23.59
N PHE A 333 -6.10 -3.16 22.82
CA PHE A 333 -7.36 -3.86 23.03
C PHE A 333 -7.67 -4.75 21.83
N ALA A 334 -8.12 -5.98 22.08
CA ALA A 334 -8.69 -6.86 21.06
C ALA A 334 -10.15 -7.19 21.42
N PHE A 335 -11.04 -7.02 20.45
CA PHE A 335 -12.45 -7.34 20.57
C PHE A 335 -12.76 -8.55 19.69
N LEU A 336 -13.36 -9.60 20.27
CA LEU A 336 -13.83 -10.78 19.55
C LEU A 336 -15.35 -10.74 19.40
N ASP A 337 -15.85 -11.01 18.19
CA ASP A 337 -17.26 -11.24 17.88
C ASP A 337 -18.19 -10.05 18.15
N SER A 338 -17.73 -8.85 17.78
CA SER A 338 -18.58 -7.66 17.76
C SER A 338 -19.23 -7.47 16.39
N ALA A 339 -20.54 -7.71 16.31
CA ALA A 339 -21.34 -7.35 15.15
C ALA A 339 -21.33 -5.82 14.90
N PRO A 340 -21.56 -5.35 13.66
CA PRO A 340 -21.67 -3.94 13.36
C PRO A 340 -22.75 -3.23 14.19
N GLY A 341 -22.48 -2.00 14.63
CA GLY A 341 -23.43 -1.17 15.38
C GLY A 341 -23.69 -1.63 16.81
N THR A 342 -22.85 -2.52 17.35
CA THR A 342 -22.96 -2.98 18.73
C THR A 342 -22.36 -1.97 19.72
N PRO A 343 -22.80 -1.97 20.99
CA PRO A 343 -22.16 -1.18 22.05
C PRO A 343 -20.66 -1.46 22.18
N THR A 344 -20.25 -2.70 21.88
CA THR A 344 -18.85 -3.13 21.84
C THR A 344 -18.04 -2.39 20.77
N GLU A 345 -18.61 -2.20 19.58
CA GLU A 345 -17.96 -1.40 18.52
C GLU A 345 -17.90 0.08 18.91
N SER A 346 -18.94 0.63 19.55
CA SER A 346 -18.91 2.02 20.05
C SER A 346 -17.79 2.22 21.07
N LEU A 347 -17.63 1.29 22.02
CA LEU A 347 -16.52 1.31 23.00
C LEU A 347 -15.16 1.19 22.30
N ALA A 348 -15.03 0.31 21.30
CA ALA A 348 -13.80 0.17 20.54
C ALA A 348 -13.37 1.49 19.88
N ARG A 349 -14.32 2.22 19.27
CA ARG A 349 -14.06 3.53 18.66
C ARG A 349 -13.72 4.59 19.71
N GLU A 350 -14.41 4.60 20.84
CA GLU A 350 -14.10 5.52 21.95
C GLU A 350 -12.67 5.32 22.45
N LEU A 351 -12.28 4.08 22.75
CA LEU A 351 -10.92 3.74 23.17
C LEU A 351 -9.87 4.13 22.11
N ALA A 352 -10.15 3.88 20.83
CA ALA A 352 -9.24 4.25 19.75
C ALA A 352 -9.09 5.79 19.65
N SER A 353 -10.17 6.54 19.83
CA SER A 353 -10.14 8.01 19.85
C SER A 353 -9.29 8.58 21.01
N MET A 354 -9.13 7.81 22.09
CA MET A 354 -8.27 8.13 23.23
C MET A 354 -6.80 7.74 23.02
N GLY A 355 -6.42 7.28 21.82
CA GLY A 355 -5.05 6.90 21.48
C GLY A 355 -4.69 5.46 21.83
N HIS A 356 -5.67 4.60 22.14
CA HIS A 356 -5.44 3.18 22.32
C HIS A 356 -5.33 2.45 20.98
N THR A 357 -4.52 1.40 20.92
CA THR A 357 -4.51 0.49 19.76
C THR A 357 -5.69 -0.46 19.89
N VAL A 358 -6.66 -0.39 18.98
CA VAL A 358 -7.86 -1.21 19.07
C VAL A 358 -8.02 -2.09 17.84
N ARG A 359 -8.16 -3.39 18.07
CA ARG A 359 -8.40 -4.39 17.04
C ARG A 359 -9.74 -5.05 17.27
N LEU A 360 -10.52 -5.19 16.20
CA LEU A 360 -11.85 -5.78 16.23
C LEU A 360 -11.88 -6.93 15.22
N TYR A 361 -12.03 -8.15 15.74
CA TYR A 361 -12.06 -9.39 14.98
C TYR A 361 -13.50 -9.82 14.78
N ARG A 362 -13.95 -9.89 13.52
CA ARG A 362 -15.30 -10.32 13.17
C ARG A 362 -15.30 -11.14 11.88
N PRO A 363 -16.34 -11.95 11.61
CA PRO A 363 -16.52 -12.53 10.29
C PRO A 363 -16.64 -11.42 9.25
N CYS A 364 -15.82 -11.46 8.21
CA CYS A 364 -15.81 -10.43 7.17
C CYS A 364 -16.19 -11.00 5.79
N PRO A 365 -17.45 -11.42 5.55
CA PRO A 365 -17.88 -11.80 4.20
C PRO A 365 -17.91 -10.55 3.31
N GLY A 366 -17.04 -10.50 2.30
CA GLY A 366 -17.01 -9.43 1.30
C GLY A 366 -16.56 -8.04 1.78
N HIS A 367 -16.21 -7.89 3.06
CA HIS A 367 -15.63 -6.67 3.61
C HIS A 367 -14.14 -6.92 3.79
N SER A 368 -13.31 -6.40 2.88
CA SER A 368 -11.86 -6.45 3.08
C SER A 368 -11.53 -5.84 4.44
N GLU A 369 -10.62 -6.48 5.16
CA GLU A 369 -10.01 -5.89 6.35
C GLU A 369 -9.65 -4.42 6.12
N MET A 370 -9.86 -3.60 7.14
CA MET A 370 -9.81 -2.14 7.02
C MET A 370 -9.43 -1.48 8.34
N ILE A 371 -9.07 -0.21 8.28
CA ILE A 371 -9.00 0.68 9.42
C ILE A 371 -10.12 1.71 9.24
N ARG A 372 -10.92 1.92 10.28
CA ARG A 372 -11.95 2.96 10.28
C ARG A 372 -12.10 3.56 11.66
N ASP A 373 -12.17 4.88 11.73
CA ASP A 373 -12.22 5.62 13.00
C ASP A 373 -11.16 5.14 13.99
N HIS A 374 -9.94 4.91 13.49
CA HIS A 374 -8.76 4.44 14.24
C HIS A 374 -8.82 2.96 14.71
N VAL A 375 -9.88 2.22 14.40
CA VAL A 375 -10.04 0.81 14.77
C VAL A 375 -9.59 -0.09 13.62
N ASP A 376 -8.73 -1.07 13.93
CA ASP A 376 -8.33 -2.12 12.99
C ASP A 376 -9.41 -3.20 12.95
N TYR A 377 -10.11 -3.33 11.82
CA TYR A 377 -11.10 -4.39 11.60
C TYR A 377 -10.44 -5.57 10.87
N LEU A 378 -10.33 -6.71 11.55
CA LEU A 378 -9.68 -7.92 11.06
C LEU A 378 -10.68 -9.06 10.90
N ASP A 379 -10.35 -9.99 10.01
CA ASP A 379 -11.14 -11.21 9.88
C ASP A 379 -10.95 -12.11 11.12
N SER A 380 -12.06 -12.63 11.64
CA SER A 380 -12.09 -13.50 12.83
C SER A 380 -11.22 -14.76 12.71
N SER A 381 -10.95 -15.26 11.50
CA SER A 381 -10.02 -16.38 11.27
C SER A 381 -8.60 -16.06 11.74
N LYS A 382 -8.22 -14.78 11.80
CA LYS A 382 -6.94 -14.30 12.33
C LYS A 382 -6.93 -14.16 13.85
N GLY A 383 -7.96 -14.62 14.55
CA GLY A 383 -8.02 -14.59 16.01
C GLY A 383 -6.84 -15.32 16.69
N HIS A 384 -6.24 -16.29 16.01
CA HIS A 384 -5.03 -16.99 16.48
C HIS A 384 -3.77 -16.09 16.53
N LEU A 385 -3.80 -14.90 15.93
CA LEU A 385 -2.70 -13.93 15.92
C LEU A 385 -2.86 -12.81 16.97
N ILE A 386 -3.87 -12.88 17.83
CA ILE A 386 -4.18 -11.82 18.79
C ILE A 386 -3.02 -11.63 19.78
N ARG A 387 -2.56 -10.38 19.88
CA ARG A 387 -1.66 -9.89 20.92
C ARG A 387 -2.19 -8.54 21.42
N CYS A 388 -2.58 -8.49 22.69
CA CYS A 388 -3.18 -7.31 23.32
C CYS A 388 -2.96 -7.29 24.83
N ASP A 389 -3.07 -6.11 25.43
CA ASP A 389 -3.10 -5.92 26.89
C ASP A 389 -4.47 -6.31 27.47
N VAL A 390 -5.54 -6.06 26.71
CA VAL A 390 -6.92 -6.33 27.12
C VAL A 390 -7.67 -7.05 26.00
N LEU A 391 -8.18 -8.24 26.31
CA LEU A 391 -9.09 -8.99 25.43
C LEU A 391 -10.53 -8.79 25.91
N VAL A 392 -11.40 -8.36 25.00
CA VAL A 392 -12.83 -8.17 25.24
C VAL A 392 -13.61 -9.16 24.37
N THR A 393 -14.47 -9.95 25.01
CA THR A 393 -15.31 -10.95 24.33
C THR A 393 -16.76 -10.65 24.63
N SER A 394 -17.64 -10.71 23.63
CA SER A 394 -19.09 -10.77 23.87
C SER A 394 -19.42 -12.11 24.55
N GLU A 395 -20.04 -12.10 25.73
CA GLU A 395 -20.51 -13.35 26.33
C GLU A 395 -21.63 -13.96 25.48
N GLY A 396 -21.36 -15.10 24.83
CA GLY A 396 -22.39 -16.07 24.43
C GLY A 396 -22.34 -16.71 23.05
N VAL A 397 -21.35 -17.58 22.75
CA VAL A 397 -21.56 -18.85 22.00
C VAL A 397 -20.56 -19.93 22.49
N PRO A 398 -21.01 -21.08 23.03
CA PRO A 398 -20.13 -22.18 23.38
C PRO A 398 -19.89 -23.19 22.23
N SER A 399 -18.72 -23.83 22.33
CA SER A 399 -18.28 -25.13 21.79
C SER A 399 -17.72 -25.19 20.36
N GLY A 400 -16.37 -25.26 20.29
CA GLY A 400 -15.61 -25.88 19.21
C GLY A 400 -14.43 -25.05 18.71
N SER A 401 -13.20 -25.40 19.11
CA SER A 401 -11.92 -24.93 18.54
C SER A 401 -11.27 -23.64 19.10
N LEU A 402 -11.17 -23.51 20.43
CA LEU A 402 -10.04 -22.79 21.04
C LEU A 402 -9.26 -23.78 21.91
N ALA A 403 -8.56 -24.70 21.24
CA ALA A 403 -7.74 -25.71 21.89
C ALA A 403 -6.24 -25.40 21.72
N ARG A 404 -5.59 -25.08 22.85
CA ARG A 404 -4.17 -25.30 23.20
C ARG A 404 -3.18 -24.35 22.46
N HIS A 405 -2.54 -23.35 23.08
CA HIS A 405 -1.86 -23.31 24.37
C HIS A 405 -2.00 -21.95 25.06
N ALA A 406 -2.62 -21.94 26.24
CA ALA A 406 -2.31 -20.99 27.31
C ALA A 406 -2.34 -21.79 28.60
N SER A 407 -1.16 -22.11 29.13
CA SER A 407 -1.01 -22.73 30.46
C SER A 407 -1.42 -21.71 31.53
N SER A 408 -2.55 -22.02 32.18
CA SER A 408 -3.28 -21.32 33.27
C SER A 408 -2.53 -21.32 34.63
N PRO A 409 -3.07 -20.74 35.75
CA PRO A 409 -4.32 -19.96 35.93
C PRO A 409 -4.23 -18.68 36.79
N ALA A 410 -5.16 -17.74 36.58
CA ALA A 410 -5.73 -16.92 37.66
C ALA A 410 -7.24 -16.70 37.40
N PRO A 411 -8.09 -16.59 38.45
CA PRO A 411 -9.51 -16.93 38.37
C PRO A 411 -10.40 -15.83 37.77
N ALA A 412 -11.46 -16.29 37.09
CA ALA A 412 -12.53 -15.52 36.47
C ALA A 412 -13.48 -14.87 37.49
N SER A 413 -13.12 -13.71 38.04
CA SER A 413 -14.05 -12.86 38.79
C SER A 413 -13.80 -11.35 38.64
N GLN A 414 -13.38 -10.87 37.47
CA GLN A 414 -13.39 -9.44 37.16
C GLN A 414 -13.99 -9.18 35.77
N LEU A 415 -15.33 -9.21 35.73
CA LEU A 415 -16.10 -8.27 34.90
C LEU A 415 -15.70 -6.86 35.36
N LEU A 416 -14.81 -6.19 34.61
CA LEU A 416 -14.40 -4.83 34.97
C LEU A 416 -15.51 -3.84 34.61
N ARG A 417 -16.10 -3.29 35.68
CA ARG A 417 -16.75 -1.98 35.68
C ARG A 417 -15.84 -0.96 34.98
N LEU A 418 -16.44 -0.16 34.11
CA LEU A 418 -15.89 1.10 33.61
C LEU A 418 -15.41 1.94 34.81
N ALA A 419 -14.11 2.23 34.85
CA ALA A 419 -13.56 3.26 35.72
C ALA A 419 -13.36 4.52 34.87
N ALA A 420 -14.29 5.47 35.02
CA ALA A 420 -14.01 6.87 34.73
C ALA A 420 -13.14 7.41 35.88
N THR A 421 -11.87 7.65 35.61
CA THR A 421 -10.99 8.67 36.23
C THR A 421 -9.76 8.85 35.37
#